data_AF-A0A1V8THQ0-F1
#
_entry.id   AF-A0A1V8THQ0-F1
#
_cell.length_a   1.000
_cell.length_b   1.000
_cell.length_c   1.000
_cell.angle_alpha   90.00
_cell.angle_beta   90.00
_cell.angle_gamma   90.00
#
_symmetry.space_group_name_H-M   'P 1'
#
loop_
_entity.id
_entity.type
_entity.pdbx_description
1 polymer ?
#
loop_
_entity_poly.entity_id
_entity_poly.type
_entity_poly.pdbx_seq_one_letter_code
_entity_poly.pdbx_strand_id
1 'polypeptide(L)'
;MLFSLAQETTASDLNRMLLVLRDDKHVHSSIVTLPSDLPYVVAATSNADHVPTPLEKAHAGFTMQQVHLARLVLGCRELDTGAARDVSGVLRITKGGGWDDDEYGESDRQQAVEGLREGQWRYLVGRDGSVKIVE
;
A
#
# COMPACT_ATOMS: atom_id res chain seq x y z
N MET A 1 23.81 -7.80 30.66
CA MET A 1 23.63 -8.02 29.22
C MET A 1 23.11 -6.72 28.63
N LEU A 2 23.96 -5.99 27.91
CA LEU A 2 23.66 -4.72 27.26
C LEU A 2 23.53 -5.02 25.77
N PHE A 3 22.30 -5.10 25.26
CA PHE A 3 22.05 -5.13 23.82
C PHE A 3 21.11 -3.98 23.46
N SER A 4 21.51 -3.24 22.44
CA SER A 4 20.81 -2.15 21.74
C SER A 4 21.05 -0.73 22.26
N LEU A 5 22.10 -0.09 21.72
CA LEU A 5 22.35 1.36 21.71
C LEU A 5 22.09 1.97 20.32
N ALA A 6 21.43 1.24 19.42
CA ALA A 6 20.98 1.81 18.16
C ALA A 6 19.71 2.62 18.42
N GLN A 7 19.67 3.85 17.90
CA GLN A 7 18.47 4.68 17.96
C GLN A 7 17.35 3.95 17.21
N GLU A 8 16.36 3.46 17.95
CA GLU A 8 15.24 2.69 17.38
C GLU A 8 14.46 3.62 16.45
N THR A 9 14.46 3.30 15.16
CA THR A 9 13.73 4.09 14.16
C THR A 9 12.25 3.84 14.36
N THR A 10 11.50 4.89 14.70
CA THR A 10 10.06 4.78 14.95
C THR A 10 9.27 5.01 13.67
N ALA A 11 7.99 4.57 13.66
CA ALA A 11 7.05 4.91 12.58
C ALA A 11 6.95 6.44 12.36
N SER A 12 7.00 7.23 13.43
CA SER A 12 6.99 8.69 13.37
C SER A 12 8.20 9.26 12.64
N ASP A 13 9.38 8.65 12.79
CA ASP A 13 10.60 9.09 12.11
C ASP A 13 10.53 8.80 10.60
N LEU A 14 10.01 7.63 10.24
CA LEU A 14 9.73 7.28 8.83
C LEU A 14 8.70 8.22 8.21
N ASN A 15 7.64 8.55 8.94
CA ASN A 15 6.63 9.51 8.49
C ASN A 15 7.24 10.89 8.24
N ARG A 16 8.08 11.40 9.14
CA ARG A 16 8.78 12.68 8.96
C ARG A 16 9.70 12.65 7.74
N MET A 17 10.46 11.57 7.57
CA MET A 17 11.32 11.39 6.39
C MET A 17 10.49 11.43 5.10
N LEU A 18 9.38 10.70 5.04
CA LEU A 18 8.51 10.68 3.86
C LEU A 18 7.86 12.05 3.60
N LEU A 19 7.49 12.80 4.65
CA LEU A 19 6.96 14.15 4.50
C LEU A 19 8.00 15.10 3.89
N VAL A 20 9.23 15.09 4.41
CA VAL A 20 10.33 15.91 3.85
C VAL A 20 10.60 15.54 2.39
N LEU A 21 10.60 14.24 2.07
CA LEU A 21 10.79 13.78 0.68
C LEU A 21 9.66 14.23 -0.24
N ARG A 22 8.40 14.24 0.23
CA ARG A 22 7.23 14.66 -0.56
C ARG A 22 7.13 16.18 -0.73
N ASP A 23 7.72 16.95 0.18
CA ASP A 23 7.77 18.42 0.11
C ASP A 23 8.89 18.93 -0.82
N ASP A 24 9.88 18.09 -1.13
CA ASP A 24 10.95 18.46 -2.07
C ASP A 24 10.39 18.68 -3.48
N LYS A 25 10.55 19.89 -4.01
CA LYS A 25 10.14 20.30 -5.35
C LYS A 25 10.67 19.42 -6.50
N HIS A 26 11.70 18.62 -6.27
CA HIS A 26 12.25 17.70 -7.27
C HIS A 26 11.55 16.33 -7.26
N VAL A 27 10.72 16.04 -6.25
CA VAL A 27 9.98 14.79 -6.12
C VAL A 27 8.56 15.00 -6.67
N HIS A 28 8.32 14.49 -7.88
CA HIS A 28 6.99 14.58 -8.50
C HIS A 28 5.99 13.58 -7.92
N SER A 29 6.44 12.37 -7.58
CA SER A 29 5.60 11.32 -7.01
C SER A 29 6.40 10.39 -6.10
N SER A 30 5.70 9.71 -5.19
CA SER A 30 6.28 8.71 -4.31
C SER A 30 5.48 7.41 -4.36
N ILE A 31 6.18 6.28 -4.48
CA ILE A 31 5.59 4.94 -4.40
C ILE A 31 6.17 4.28 -3.15
N VAL A 32 5.30 3.89 -2.22
CA VAL A 32 5.70 3.24 -0.97
C VAL A 32 5.13 1.82 -0.97
N THR A 33 6.02 0.83 -0.99
CA THR A 33 5.65 -0.60 -0.94
C THR A 33 5.81 -1.11 0.48
N LEU A 34 4.74 -1.64 1.06
CA LEU A 34 4.73 -2.15 2.42
C LEU A 34 4.20 -3.60 2.44
N PRO A 35 4.78 -4.48 3.25
CA PRO A 35 4.18 -5.77 3.57
C PRO A 35 2.75 -5.58 4.10
N SER A 36 1.79 -6.31 3.53
CA SER A 36 0.36 -6.21 3.89
C SER A 36 -0.22 -7.55 4.33
N ASP A 37 0.62 -8.45 4.85
CA ASP A 37 0.18 -9.76 5.34
C ASP A 37 -0.88 -9.60 6.44
N LEU A 38 -1.77 -10.60 6.55
CA LEU A 38 -2.89 -10.59 7.48
C LEU A 38 -2.50 -10.17 8.92
N PRO A 39 -1.44 -10.72 9.56
CA PRO A 39 -1.04 -10.31 10.91
C PRO A 39 -0.72 -8.82 11.03
N TYR A 40 -0.16 -8.22 9.98
CA TYR A 40 0.31 -6.84 9.97
C TYR A 40 -0.79 -5.81 9.70
N VAL A 41 -1.88 -6.21 9.04
CA VAL A 41 -3.02 -5.32 8.80
C VAL A 41 -4.07 -5.48 9.89
N VAL A 42 -4.33 -6.73 10.32
CA VAL A 42 -5.34 -7.04 11.34
C VAL A 42 -4.90 -6.56 12.74
N ALA A 43 -3.60 -6.37 12.98
CA ALA A 43 -3.08 -5.78 14.23
C ALA A 43 -3.62 -4.38 14.56
N ALA A 44 -4.16 -3.63 13.58
CA ALA A 44 -4.87 -2.36 13.80
C ALA A 44 -6.36 -2.52 14.15
N THR A 45 -6.87 -3.75 14.15
CA THR A 45 -8.31 -4.05 14.33
C THR A 45 -8.55 -4.88 15.60
N SER A 46 -9.79 -4.95 16.05
CA SER A 46 -10.21 -5.81 17.17
C SER A 46 -10.22 -7.31 16.85
N ASN A 47 -9.97 -7.69 15.59
CA ASN A 47 -10.18 -9.05 15.09
C ASN A 47 -8.87 -9.85 14.99
N ALA A 48 -7.82 -9.45 15.70
CA ALA A 48 -6.55 -10.18 15.68
C ALA A 48 -6.68 -11.52 16.42
N ASP A 49 -6.21 -12.59 15.78
CA ASP A 49 -6.19 -13.95 16.35
C ASP A 49 -5.24 -14.09 17.55
N HIS A 50 -4.33 -13.11 17.73
CA HIS A 50 -3.40 -13.03 18.83
C HIS A 50 -3.29 -11.61 19.38
N VAL A 51 -2.66 -11.46 20.55
CA VAL A 51 -2.32 -10.14 21.09
C VAL A 51 -1.19 -9.54 20.25
N PRO A 52 -1.42 -8.43 19.51
CA PRO A 52 -0.41 -7.91 18.61
C PRO A 52 0.79 -7.36 19.37
N THR A 53 1.98 -7.69 18.89
CA THR A 53 3.26 -7.17 19.37
C THR A 53 3.37 -5.66 19.13
N PRO A 54 4.26 -4.95 19.84
CA PRO A 54 4.50 -3.52 19.59
C PRO A 54 4.90 -3.21 18.14
N LEU A 55 5.69 -4.09 17.51
CA LEU A 55 6.12 -3.94 16.13
C LEU A 55 4.94 -4.10 15.15
N GLU A 56 4.07 -5.10 15.35
CA GLU A 56 2.88 -5.29 14.52
C GLU A 56 1.94 -4.09 14.61
N LYS A 57 1.73 -3.52 15.80
CA LYS A 57 0.93 -2.30 15.98
C LYS A 57 1.56 -1.10 15.30
N ALA A 58 2.87 -0.92 15.44
CA ALA A 58 3.59 0.18 14.81
C ALA A 58 3.53 0.08 13.27
N HIS A 59 3.70 -1.12 12.72
CA HIS A 59 3.57 -1.39 11.29
C HIS A 59 2.15 -1.16 10.77
N ALA A 60 1.14 -1.64 11.48
CA ALA A 60 -0.25 -1.46 11.09
C ALA A 60 -0.65 0.02 11.08
N GLY A 61 -0.26 0.76 12.12
CA GLY A 61 -0.46 2.20 12.22
C GLY A 61 0.26 2.97 11.12
N PHE A 62 1.52 2.65 10.85
CA PHE A 62 2.28 3.27 9.77
C PHE A 62 1.66 3.01 8.39
N THR A 63 1.33 1.75 8.10
CA THR A 63 0.68 1.34 6.84
C THR A 63 -0.64 2.06 6.65
N MET A 64 -1.50 2.12 7.67
CA MET A 64 -2.79 2.80 7.59
C MET A 64 -2.64 4.31 7.39
N GLN A 65 -1.64 4.93 8.03
CA GLN A 65 -1.32 6.34 7.79
C GLN A 65 -0.87 6.58 6.34
N GLN A 66 -0.03 5.71 5.77
CA GLN A 66 0.38 5.82 4.38
C GLN A 66 -0.79 5.63 3.42
N VAL A 67 -1.72 4.70 3.70
CA VAL A 67 -2.97 4.53 2.94
C VAL A 67 -3.84 5.79 2.97
N HIS A 68 -3.94 6.46 4.12
CA HIS A 68 -4.70 7.70 4.24
C HIS A 68 -4.05 8.88 3.51
N LEU A 69 -2.72 8.91 3.42
CA LEU A 69 -1.99 9.96 2.69
C LEU A 69 -1.86 9.66 1.19
N ALA A 70 -1.98 8.40 0.77
CA ALA A 70 -1.83 8.01 -0.62
C ALA A 70 -3.02 8.49 -1.47
N ARG A 71 -2.74 8.87 -2.71
CA ARG A 71 -3.77 9.10 -3.73
C ARG A 71 -4.36 7.78 -4.21
N LEU A 72 -3.52 6.76 -4.38
CA LEU A 72 -3.90 5.44 -4.88
C LEU A 72 -3.34 4.36 -3.96
N VAL A 73 -4.12 3.32 -3.76
CA VAL A 73 -3.75 2.13 -3.01
C VAL A 73 -3.82 0.93 -3.94
N LEU A 74 -2.69 0.25 -4.09
CA LEU A 74 -2.58 -0.97 -4.86
C LEU A 74 -2.35 -2.12 -3.88
N GLY A 75 -3.23 -3.11 -3.90
CA GLY A 75 -3.13 -4.32 -3.10
C GLY A 75 -2.91 -5.54 -3.99
N CYS A 76 -1.79 -6.24 -3.80
CA CYS A 76 -1.54 -7.53 -4.44
C CYS A 76 -1.78 -8.64 -3.41
N ARG A 77 -2.60 -9.63 -3.76
CA ARG A 77 -2.84 -10.80 -2.93
C ARG A 77 -2.77 -12.07 -3.77
N GLU A 78 -2.28 -13.14 -3.17
CA GLU A 78 -2.36 -14.47 -3.76
C GLU A 78 -3.82 -14.93 -3.84
N LEU A 79 -4.07 -15.99 -4.61
CA LEU A 79 -5.39 -16.61 -4.67
C LEU A 79 -5.67 -17.38 -3.37
N ASP A 80 -6.84 -17.17 -2.78
CA ASP A 80 -7.29 -17.92 -1.59
C ASP A 80 -7.36 -19.44 -1.83
N THR A 81 -7.50 -19.86 -3.09
CA THR A 81 -7.56 -21.26 -3.51
C THR A 81 -6.19 -21.92 -3.70
N GLY A 82 -5.09 -21.18 -3.55
CA GLY A 82 -3.73 -21.63 -3.84
C GLY A 82 -3.30 -21.44 -5.30
N ALA A 83 -2.12 -21.96 -5.64
CA ALA A 83 -1.45 -21.69 -6.91
C ALA A 83 -2.22 -22.19 -8.14
N ALA A 84 -2.43 -21.32 -9.12
CA ALA A 84 -2.96 -21.67 -10.44
C ALA A 84 -1.86 -21.53 -11.50
N ARG A 85 -1.96 -22.32 -12.58
CA ARG A 85 -0.96 -22.27 -13.67
C ARG A 85 -1.00 -20.95 -14.44
N ASP A 86 -2.20 -20.41 -14.61
CA ASP A 86 -2.47 -19.31 -15.53
C ASP A 86 -2.84 -18.00 -14.77
N VAL A 87 -2.84 -18.02 -13.44
CA VAL A 87 -3.07 -16.86 -12.56
C VAL A 87 -2.18 -16.96 -11.32
N SER A 88 -1.46 -15.89 -10.99
CA SER A 88 -0.64 -15.77 -9.78
C SER A 88 -1.38 -15.14 -8.61
N GLY A 89 -2.26 -14.18 -8.86
CA GLY A 89 -2.97 -13.48 -7.80
C GLY A 89 -3.97 -12.45 -8.31
N VAL A 90 -4.46 -11.63 -7.37
CA VAL A 90 -5.39 -10.53 -7.60
C VAL A 90 -4.71 -9.20 -7.26
N LEU A 91 -4.74 -8.28 -8.22
CA LEU A 91 -4.40 -6.88 -8.05
C LEU A 91 -5.70 -6.10 -7.81
N ARG A 92 -5.79 -5.40 -6.69
CA ARG A 92 -6.86 -4.46 -6.39
C ARG A 92 -6.32 -3.03 -6.44
N ILE A 93 -7.02 -2.15 -7.15
CA ILE A 93 -6.71 -0.72 -7.20
C ILE A 93 -7.89 0.03 -6.59
N THR A 94 -7.60 0.90 -5.62
CA THR A 94 -8.58 1.81 -5.00
C THR A 94 -8.01 3.21 -4.83
N LYS A 95 -8.89 4.21 -4.71
CA LYS A 95 -8.54 5.53 -4.21
C LYS A 95 -8.05 5.42 -2.76
N GLY A 96 -7.02 6.19 -2.42
CA GLY A 96 -6.55 6.37 -1.04
C GLY A 96 -7.16 7.62 -0.41
N GLY A 97 -6.79 7.91 0.84
CA GLY A 97 -7.36 9.06 1.57
C GLY A 97 -6.89 10.43 1.07
N GLY A 98 -5.75 10.47 0.35
CA GLY A 98 -5.21 11.68 -0.27
C GLY A 98 -5.70 11.90 -1.69
N TRP A 99 -6.70 11.14 -2.15
CA TRP A 99 -7.34 11.39 -3.43
C TRP A 99 -8.22 12.64 -3.33
N ASP A 100 -7.83 13.70 -4.03
CA ASP A 100 -8.59 14.93 -4.11
C ASP A 100 -9.42 14.94 -5.41
N ASP A 101 -10.74 14.76 -5.26
CA ASP A 101 -11.67 14.84 -6.40
C ASP A 101 -11.76 16.28 -6.96
N ASP A 102 -11.29 17.28 -6.21
CA ASP A 102 -11.37 18.69 -6.58
C ASP A 102 -10.11 19.26 -7.26
N GLU A 103 -8.98 18.56 -7.20
CA GLU A 103 -7.67 18.99 -7.74
C GLU A 103 -7.64 19.14 -9.27
N TYR A 104 -8.51 18.41 -9.97
CA TYR A 104 -8.64 18.51 -11.42
C TYR A 104 -9.71 19.53 -11.81
N GLY A 105 -9.46 20.37 -12.82
CA GLY A 105 -10.50 21.24 -13.40
C GLY A 105 -11.61 20.42 -14.04
N GLU A 106 -12.81 20.99 -14.24
CA GLU A 106 -14.01 20.28 -14.72
C GLU A 106 -13.78 19.43 -16.00
N SER A 107 -12.86 19.86 -16.88
CA SER A 107 -12.42 19.11 -18.07
C SER A 107 -11.43 17.97 -17.80
N ASP A 108 -10.53 18.13 -16.83
CA ASP A 108 -9.54 17.13 -16.43
C ASP A 108 -10.12 16.10 -15.45
N ARG A 109 -11.19 16.46 -14.71
CA ARG A 109 -11.96 15.52 -13.87
C ARG A 109 -12.51 14.38 -14.70
N GLN A 110 -13.08 14.67 -15.87
CA GLN A 110 -13.61 13.62 -16.74
C GLN A 110 -12.50 12.64 -17.17
N GLN A 111 -11.29 13.12 -17.46
CA GLN A 111 -10.18 12.32 -17.96
C GLN A 111 -9.41 11.57 -16.85
N ALA A 112 -9.24 12.17 -15.66
CA ALA A 112 -8.65 11.55 -14.48
C ALA A 112 -9.59 10.50 -13.85
N VAL A 113 -10.91 10.77 -13.83
CA VAL A 113 -11.94 9.85 -13.35
C VAL A 113 -12.24 8.74 -14.37
N GLU A 114 -12.14 8.99 -15.69
CA GLU A 114 -12.18 7.91 -16.69
C GLU A 114 -10.90 7.06 -16.73
N GLY A 115 -9.74 7.65 -16.38
CA GLY A 115 -8.44 6.98 -16.37
C GLY A 115 -8.21 6.05 -15.18
N LEU A 116 -8.73 6.40 -14.00
CA LEU A 116 -8.66 5.54 -12.82
C LEU A 116 -9.86 4.61 -12.74
N ARG A 117 -9.67 3.37 -13.19
CA ARG A 117 -10.60 2.28 -12.87
C ARG A 117 -10.25 1.74 -11.51
N GLU A 118 -11.02 2.07 -10.48
CA GLU A 118 -11.04 1.24 -9.27
C GLU A 118 -11.57 -0.14 -9.65
N GLY A 119 -10.97 -1.20 -9.11
CA GLY A 119 -11.36 -2.54 -9.48
C GLY A 119 -10.39 -3.61 -9.05
N GLN A 120 -10.64 -4.80 -9.55
CA GLN A 120 -9.85 -5.99 -9.29
C GLN A 120 -9.53 -6.67 -10.61
N TRP A 121 -8.29 -7.10 -10.74
CA TRP A 121 -7.78 -7.81 -11.91
C TRP A 121 -6.96 -9.00 -11.45
N ARG A 122 -6.97 -10.06 -12.25
CA ARG A 122 -6.06 -11.17 -12.04
C ARG A 122 -4.75 -10.85 -12.72
N TYR A 123 -3.64 -11.24 -12.10
CA TYR A 123 -2.32 -11.12 -12.71
C TYR A 123 -1.61 -12.46 -12.75
N LEU A 124 -0.78 -12.66 -13.76
CA LEU A 124 0.11 -13.81 -13.92
C LEU A 124 1.55 -13.31 -14.01
N VAL A 125 2.42 -13.86 -13.16
CA VAL A 125 3.86 -13.66 -13.22
C VAL A 125 4.49 -14.82 -13.98
N GLY A 126 5.11 -14.53 -15.12
CA GLY A 126 5.84 -15.48 -15.94
C GLY A 126 7.15 -15.95 -15.30
N ARG A 127 7.69 -17.07 -15.78
CA ARG A 127 8.99 -17.60 -15.34
C ARG A 127 10.16 -16.65 -15.63
N ASP A 128 9.98 -15.75 -16.59
CA ASP A 128 10.91 -14.68 -16.96
C ASP A 128 10.73 -13.40 -16.13
N GLY A 129 9.81 -13.40 -15.16
CA GLY A 129 9.46 -12.23 -14.36
C GLY A 129 8.51 -11.25 -15.06
N SER A 130 8.02 -11.55 -16.27
CA SER A 130 7.01 -10.73 -16.94
C SER A 130 5.69 -10.79 -16.18
N VAL A 131 4.93 -9.68 -16.15
CA VAL A 131 3.61 -9.62 -15.50
C VAL A 131 2.55 -9.34 -16.55
N LYS A 132 1.48 -10.13 -16.55
CA LYS A 132 0.32 -9.96 -17.44
C LYS A 132 -0.95 -9.83 -16.61
N ILE A 133 -1.84 -8.93 -17.03
CA ILE A 133 -3.22 -8.90 -16.54
C ILE A 133 -4.03 -9.91 -17.33
N VAL A 134 -4.81 -10.73 -16.64
CA VAL A 134 -5.67 -11.78 -17.20
C VAL A 134 -7.11 -11.55 -16.76
N GLU A 135 -8.06 -11.80 -17.66
CA GLU A 135 -9.50 -11.64 -17.43
C GLU A 135 -10.09 -12.89 -16.75
#